data_AF-A0A191UUN7-F1
#
_entry.id   AF-A0A191UUN7-F1
#
_cell.length_a   1.000
_cell.length_b   1.000
_cell.length_c   1.000
_cell.angle_alpha   90.00
_cell.angle_beta   90.00
_cell.angle_gamma   90.00
#
_symmetry.space_group_name_H-M   'P 1'
#
loop_
_entity.id
_entity.type
_entity.pdbx_description
1 polymer ?
#
loop_
_entity_poly.entity_id
_entity_poly.type
_entity_poly.pdbx_seq_one_letter_code
_entity_poly.pdbx_strand_id
1 'polypeptide(L)'
;MQPRIPRQSAGEQDDRRPDGVDPDDRFTAELASAVSGARRRAVRDGDRHVDTAHLLHSLLETDADVRAVLGDGPRIARLLGYLVQRSIGYGLRWQSAVEDSGTVPVVSGATGFSPLAAAAVDEACARAVRRGDDRARGVDLLAALVADPQARAVEVLARAAVEPRAVTAGVARYFEPAS
;
A
#
# COMPACT_ATOMS: atom_id res chain seq x y z
N MET A 1 33.15 51.63 -15.90
CA MET A 1 32.11 51.17 -14.96
C MET A 1 31.90 49.67 -15.15
N GLN A 2 32.14 48.85 -14.13
CA GLN A 2 31.85 47.41 -14.14
C GLN A 2 30.64 47.15 -13.23
N PRO A 3 29.68 46.28 -13.61
CA PRO A 3 28.56 45.96 -12.74
C PRO A 3 28.99 44.97 -11.65
N ARG A 4 28.66 45.30 -10.39
CA ARG A 4 28.90 44.47 -9.22
C ARG A 4 27.86 43.34 -9.17
N ILE A 5 28.33 42.09 -9.12
CA ILE A 5 27.52 40.91 -8.81
C ILE A 5 27.14 40.95 -7.33
N PRO A 6 25.86 40.85 -6.94
CA PRO A 6 25.49 40.63 -5.55
C PRO A 6 25.84 39.20 -5.14
N ARG A 7 26.77 39.04 -4.21
CA ARG A 7 26.90 37.81 -3.42
C ARG A 7 25.74 37.79 -2.42
N GLN A 8 24.83 36.83 -2.54
CA GLN A 8 23.88 36.52 -1.48
C GLN A 8 24.38 35.32 -0.68
N SER A 9 24.41 35.56 0.62
CA SER A 9 25.00 34.78 1.68
C SER A 9 24.29 33.47 1.95
N ALA A 10 25.05 32.55 2.53
CA ALA A 10 24.62 31.32 3.18
C ALA A 10 23.37 31.53 4.04
N GLY A 11 22.28 30.89 3.64
CA GLY A 11 21.21 30.48 4.54
C GLY A 11 21.42 29.00 4.81
N GLU A 12 22.05 28.70 5.93
CA GLU A 12 21.91 27.41 6.61
C GLU A 12 20.42 27.18 6.87
N GLN A 13 19.73 26.50 5.96
CA GLN A 13 18.56 25.74 6.34
C GLN A 13 19.08 24.41 6.83
N ASP A 14 19.32 24.40 8.15
CA ASP A 14 19.27 23.25 9.03
C ASP A 14 17.95 22.51 8.76
N ASP A 15 17.90 21.76 7.67
CA ASP A 15 16.85 20.78 7.43
C ASP A 15 17.22 19.56 8.25
N ARG A 16 17.02 19.73 9.56
CA ARG A 16 17.06 18.69 10.56
C ARG A 16 16.02 17.67 10.12
N ARG A 17 16.48 16.68 9.34
CA ARG A 17 15.72 15.49 8.98
C ARG A 17 15.08 15.02 10.28
N PRO A 18 13.74 15.03 10.42
CA PRO A 18 13.16 14.46 11.63
C PRO A 18 13.69 13.03 11.70
N ASP A 19 14.19 12.64 12.87
CA ASP A 19 14.54 11.27 13.21
C ASP A 19 13.27 10.41 13.10
N GLY A 20 12.87 10.14 11.87
CA GLY A 20 11.83 9.23 11.47
C GLY A 20 12.56 8.01 10.97
N VAL A 21 12.46 6.93 11.75
CA VAL A 21 12.68 5.56 11.29
C VAL A 21 12.19 5.48 9.84
N ASP A 22 13.05 5.04 8.92
CA ASP A 22 12.64 4.89 7.53
C ASP A 22 11.36 4.05 7.55
N PRO A 23 10.23 4.47 6.94
CA PRO A 23 9.04 3.64 6.90
C PRO A 23 9.35 2.21 6.43
N ASP A 24 10.42 2.01 5.66
CA ASP A 24 10.93 0.70 5.25
C ASP A 24 11.49 -0.15 6.41
N ASP A 25 12.01 0.43 7.49
CA ASP A 25 12.51 -0.31 8.67
C ASP A 25 11.38 -1.01 9.46
N ARG A 26 10.14 -0.52 9.31
CA ARG A 26 8.92 -1.09 9.91
C ARG A 26 8.34 -2.23 9.08
N PHE A 27 8.93 -2.55 7.94
CA PHE A 27 8.48 -3.62 7.04
C PHE A 27 9.46 -4.78 7.02
N THR A 28 8.97 -5.98 6.72
CA THR A 28 9.86 -7.03 6.21
C THR A 28 10.39 -6.66 4.82
N ALA A 29 11.45 -7.33 4.37
CA ALA A 29 12.03 -7.08 3.06
C ALA A 29 11.02 -7.34 1.93
N GLU A 30 10.16 -8.33 2.09
CA GLU A 30 9.09 -8.67 1.15
C GLU A 30 8.05 -7.55 1.05
N LEU A 31 7.61 -7.01 2.20
CA LEU A 31 6.65 -5.91 2.23
C LEU A 31 7.26 -4.60 1.69
N ALA A 32 8.52 -4.29 2.02
CA ALA A 32 9.24 -3.14 1.46
C ALA A 32 9.38 -3.25 -0.07
N SER A 33 9.66 -4.47 -0.58
CA SER A 33 9.69 -4.76 -2.02
C SER A 33 8.32 -4.55 -2.68
N ALA A 34 7.24 -5.01 -2.03
CA ALA A 34 5.87 -4.80 -2.51
C ALA A 34 5.50 -3.30 -2.57
N VAL A 35 5.80 -2.54 -1.52
CA VAL A 35 5.57 -1.08 -1.47
C VAL A 35 6.34 -0.36 -2.57
N SER A 36 7.61 -0.72 -2.77
CA SER A 36 8.44 -0.20 -3.86
C SER A 36 7.87 -0.55 -5.24
N GLY A 37 7.35 -1.76 -5.41
CA GLY A 37 6.64 -2.20 -6.62
C GLY A 37 5.39 -1.36 -6.89
N ALA A 38 4.59 -1.10 -5.87
CA ALA A 38 3.37 -0.32 -5.96
C ALA A 38 3.66 1.13 -6.37
N ARG A 39 4.72 1.74 -5.81
CA ARG A 39 5.20 3.08 -6.22
C ARG A 39 5.59 3.14 -7.69
N ARG A 40 6.39 2.19 -8.17
CA ARG A 40 6.78 2.11 -9.59
C ARG A 40 5.57 1.95 -10.50
N ARG A 41 4.57 1.20 -10.05
CA ARG A 41 3.33 0.98 -10.80
C ARG A 41 2.49 2.25 -10.89
N ALA A 42 2.26 2.94 -9.77
CA ALA A 42 1.52 4.21 -9.78
C ALA A 42 2.16 5.24 -10.73
N VAL A 43 3.51 5.35 -10.72
CA VAL A 43 4.23 6.22 -11.66
C VAL A 43 4.02 5.80 -13.12
N ARG A 44 4.14 4.50 -13.41
CA ARG A 44 3.93 3.96 -14.77
C ARG A 44 2.51 4.20 -15.27
N ASP A 45 1.53 4.07 -14.37
CA ASP A 45 0.11 4.21 -14.68
C ASP A 45 -0.34 5.70 -14.70
N GLY A 46 0.57 6.64 -14.37
CA GLY A 46 0.30 8.08 -14.37
C GLY A 46 -0.52 8.57 -13.18
N ASP A 47 -0.59 7.78 -12.11
CA ASP A 47 -1.38 8.11 -10.92
C ASP A 47 -0.65 9.07 -10.00
N ARG A 48 -1.41 9.99 -9.39
CA ARG A 48 -0.89 10.93 -8.39
C ARG A 48 -0.51 10.27 -7.06
N HIS A 49 -1.12 9.13 -6.76
CA HIS A 49 -0.93 8.41 -5.50
C HIS A 49 -0.86 6.90 -5.71
N VAL A 50 -0.11 6.23 -4.85
CA VAL A 50 -0.22 4.78 -4.64
C VAL A 50 -1.53 4.51 -3.90
N ASP A 51 -2.37 3.63 -4.45
CA ASP A 51 -3.70 3.32 -3.94
C ASP A 51 -3.75 1.86 -3.42
N THR A 52 -4.84 1.46 -2.78
CA THR A 52 -4.94 0.10 -2.21
C THR A 52 -4.87 -1.00 -3.28
N ALA A 53 -5.28 -0.72 -4.52
CA ALA A 53 -5.17 -1.67 -5.62
C ALA A 53 -3.72 -1.83 -6.11
N HIS A 54 -2.92 -0.76 -6.13
CA HIS A 54 -1.49 -0.84 -6.38
C HIS A 54 -0.77 -1.72 -5.35
N LEU A 55 -1.08 -1.53 -4.07
CA LEU A 55 -0.53 -2.34 -2.99
C LEU A 55 -0.93 -3.81 -3.14
N LEU A 56 -2.21 -4.11 -3.37
CA LEU A 56 -2.69 -5.47 -3.60
C LEU A 56 -1.98 -6.12 -4.80
N HIS A 57 -1.81 -5.40 -5.90
CA HIS A 57 -1.10 -5.90 -7.08
C HIS A 57 0.32 -6.31 -6.75
N SER A 58 1.09 -5.41 -6.12
CA SER A 58 2.48 -5.72 -5.82
C SER A 58 2.65 -6.81 -4.77
N LEU A 59 1.76 -6.91 -3.78
CA LEU A 59 1.75 -8.05 -2.85
C LEU A 59 1.53 -9.38 -3.58
N LEU A 60 0.59 -9.45 -4.52
CA LEU A 60 0.34 -10.66 -5.31
C LEU A 60 1.55 -11.06 -6.18
N GLU A 61 2.33 -10.09 -6.64
CA GLU A 61 3.57 -10.36 -7.40
C GLU A 61 4.68 -10.89 -6.48
N THR A 62 4.90 -10.28 -5.32
CA THR A 62 6.14 -10.49 -4.55
C THR A 62 6.00 -11.44 -3.37
N ASP A 63 4.82 -11.60 -2.78
CA ASP A 63 4.64 -12.26 -1.49
C ASP A 63 3.90 -13.61 -1.63
N ALA A 64 4.58 -14.70 -1.25
CA ALA A 64 4.03 -16.05 -1.33
C ALA A 64 2.99 -16.35 -0.25
N ASP A 65 3.13 -15.75 0.94
CA ASP A 65 2.22 -15.96 2.05
C ASP A 65 0.89 -15.25 1.78
N VAL A 66 0.93 -14.06 1.17
CA VAL A 66 -0.27 -13.37 0.65
C VAL A 66 -1.02 -14.25 -0.35
N ARG A 67 -0.31 -14.88 -1.30
CA ARG A 67 -0.94 -15.78 -2.27
C ARG A 67 -1.54 -17.00 -1.59
N ALA A 68 -0.84 -17.59 -0.61
CA ALA A 68 -1.33 -18.73 0.16
C ALA A 68 -2.62 -18.40 0.93
N VAL A 69 -2.71 -17.20 1.53
CA VAL A 69 -3.94 -16.74 2.21
C VAL A 69 -5.09 -16.55 1.23
N LEU A 70 -4.83 -15.98 0.05
CA LEU A 70 -5.88 -15.68 -0.92
C LEU A 70 -6.41 -16.92 -1.63
N GLY A 71 -5.61 -17.97 -1.79
CA GLY A 71 -6.05 -19.28 -2.24
C GLY A 71 -5.32 -19.79 -3.50
N ASP A 72 -6.07 -20.45 -4.38
CA ASP A 72 -5.50 -21.20 -5.50
C ASP A 72 -5.05 -20.36 -6.70
N GLY A 73 -4.23 -20.97 -7.56
CA GLY A 73 -3.70 -20.34 -8.78
C GLY A 73 -4.76 -19.70 -9.70
N PRO A 74 -5.89 -20.37 -10.01
CA PRO A 74 -6.96 -19.77 -10.81
C PRO A 74 -7.55 -18.50 -10.20
N ARG A 75 -7.73 -18.45 -8.88
CA ARG A 75 -8.20 -17.24 -8.20
C ARG A 75 -7.17 -16.12 -8.27
N ILE A 76 -5.89 -16.43 -8.01
CA ILE A 76 -4.80 -15.45 -8.12
C ILE A 76 -4.71 -14.89 -9.55
N ALA A 77 -4.86 -15.75 -10.57
CA ALA A 77 -4.86 -15.33 -11.96
C ALA A 77 -6.02 -14.37 -12.30
N ARG A 78 -7.22 -14.60 -11.74
CA ARG A 78 -8.35 -13.66 -11.92
C ARG A 78 -8.08 -12.30 -11.27
N LEU A 79 -7.53 -12.29 -10.05
CA LEU A 79 -7.18 -11.05 -9.36
C LEU A 79 -6.16 -10.23 -10.18
N LEU A 80 -5.09 -10.87 -10.63
CA LEU A 80 -4.08 -10.23 -11.49
C LEU A 80 -4.69 -9.75 -12.81
N GLY A 81 -5.58 -10.54 -13.43
CA GLY A 81 -6.28 -10.18 -14.65
C GLY A 81 -7.11 -8.91 -14.51
N TYR A 82 -7.85 -8.77 -13.40
CA TYR A 82 -8.51 -7.51 -13.08
C TYR A 82 -7.45 -6.41 -12.90
N LEU A 83 -6.50 -6.56 -11.98
CA LEU A 83 -5.54 -5.51 -11.66
C LEU A 83 -4.75 -4.98 -12.88
N VAL A 84 -4.49 -5.81 -13.89
CA VAL A 84 -3.86 -5.40 -15.16
C VAL A 84 -4.80 -4.61 -16.07
N GLN A 85 -6.10 -4.94 -16.12
CA GLN A 85 -7.10 -4.22 -16.95
C GLN A 85 -7.48 -2.83 -16.41
N ARG A 86 -7.05 -2.49 -15.20
CA ARG A 86 -7.21 -1.18 -14.57
C ARG A 86 -6.88 -0.02 -15.51
N SER A 87 -5.75 -0.08 -16.21
CA SER A 87 -5.18 1.02 -17.00
C SER A 87 -5.87 1.26 -18.35
N ILE A 88 -6.72 0.33 -18.79
CA ILE A 88 -7.40 0.38 -20.11
C ILE A 88 -8.90 0.10 -20.04
N GLY A 89 -9.44 -0.15 -18.85
CA GLY A 89 -10.80 -0.63 -18.66
C GLY A 89 -11.41 -0.12 -17.35
N TYR A 90 -11.79 -1.04 -16.47
CA TYR A 90 -12.64 -0.73 -15.31
C TYR A 90 -11.98 0.21 -14.27
N GLY A 91 -10.68 0.46 -14.35
CA GLY A 91 -9.95 1.34 -13.44
C GLY A 91 -9.76 2.77 -13.94
N LEU A 92 -10.20 3.13 -15.16
CA LEU A 92 -9.95 4.48 -15.70
C LEU A 92 -10.54 5.60 -14.83
N ARG A 93 -11.69 5.36 -14.19
CA ARG A 93 -12.29 6.34 -13.24
C ARG A 93 -11.45 6.56 -11.98
N TRP A 94 -10.50 5.68 -11.69
CA TRP A 94 -9.63 5.76 -10.51
C TRP A 94 -8.45 6.71 -10.69
N GLN A 95 -8.02 6.96 -11.93
CA GLN A 95 -6.85 7.80 -12.23
C GLN A 95 -7.07 9.26 -11.82
N SER A 96 -8.29 9.76 -11.98
CA SER A 96 -8.64 11.15 -11.64
C SER A 96 -9.12 11.32 -10.20
N ALA A 97 -9.61 10.25 -9.58
CA ALA A 97 -10.21 10.26 -8.25
C ALA A 97 -9.18 9.95 -7.16
N VAL A 98 -9.20 10.71 -6.06
CA VAL A 98 -8.49 10.33 -4.84
C VAL A 98 -9.24 9.17 -4.20
N GLU A 99 -8.52 8.13 -3.80
CA GLU A 99 -9.11 7.02 -3.04
C GLU A 99 -9.19 7.43 -1.56
N ASP A 100 -10.39 7.79 -1.12
CA ASP A 100 -10.69 8.29 0.21
C ASP A 100 -12.08 7.83 0.64
N SER A 101 -12.23 7.46 1.91
CA SER A 101 -13.54 7.14 2.53
C SER A 101 -14.27 8.40 3.00
N GLY A 102 -13.61 9.56 3.03
CA GLY A 102 -14.19 10.84 3.46
C GLY A 102 -14.47 10.93 4.97
N THR A 103 -13.98 9.97 5.75
CA THR A 103 -14.29 9.81 7.19
C THR A 103 -13.24 10.41 8.12
N VAL A 104 -12.06 10.82 7.62
CA VAL A 104 -10.95 11.33 8.45
C VAL A 104 -10.28 12.52 7.76
N PRO A 105 -9.89 13.59 8.51
CA PRO A 105 -9.06 14.66 7.95
C PRO A 105 -7.76 14.07 7.41
N VAL A 106 -7.40 14.41 6.17
CA VAL A 106 -6.16 13.98 5.53
C VAL A 106 -4.99 14.61 6.29
N VAL A 107 -4.53 13.95 7.35
CA VAL A 107 -3.15 14.09 7.80
C VAL A 107 -2.32 13.61 6.62
N SER A 108 -1.38 14.43 6.14
CA SER A 108 -0.54 14.07 4.99
C SER A 108 -0.01 12.66 5.19
N GLY A 109 -0.60 11.69 4.50
CA GLY A 109 -0.17 10.30 4.54
C GLY A 109 1.29 10.23 4.15
N ALA A 110 1.97 9.14 4.48
CA ALA A 110 3.32 8.89 4.00
C ALA A 110 3.42 9.31 2.52
N THR A 111 4.36 10.22 2.22
CA THR A 111 4.36 11.00 0.98
C THR A 111 4.13 10.11 -0.23
N GLY A 112 3.01 10.30 -0.94
CA GLY A 112 2.70 9.58 -2.18
C GLY A 112 1.66 8.45 -2.08
N PHE A 113 1.07 8.16 -0.92
CA PHE A 113 -0.08 7.25 -0.80
C PHE A 113 -1.44 7.97 -0.86
N SER A 114 -2.49 7.27 -1.27
CA SER A 114 -3.87 7.69 -1.06
C SER A 114 -4.20 7.63 0.45
N PRO A 115 -5.19 8.40 0.94
CA PRO A 115 -5.63 8.31 2.34
C PRO A 115 -5.91 6.88 2.82
N LEU A 116 -6.62 6.08 2.02
CA LEU A 116 -6.91 4.69 2.36
C LEU A 116 -5.67 3.78 2.33
N ALA A 117 -4.76 3.98 1.38
CA ALA A 117 -3.51 3.23 1.33
C ALA A 117 -2.60 3.57 2.52
N ALA A 118 -2.51 4.84 2.91
CA ALA A 118 -1.75 5.27 4.09
C ALA A 118 -2.32 4.63 5.37
N ALA A 119 -3.64 4.71 5.57
CA ALA A 119 -4.30 4.09 6.71
C ALA A 119 -4.08 2.57 6.77
N ALA A 120 -4.12 1.89 5.62
CA ALA A 120 -3.84 0.45 5.55
C ALA A 120 -2.39 0.10 5.92
N VAL A 121 -1.42 0.91 5.50
CA VAL A 121 0.00 0.74 5.86
C VAL A 121 0.22 0.94 7.35
N ASP A 122 -0.36 1.98 7.94
CA ASP A 122 -0.25 2.24 9.37
C ASP A 122 -0.92 1.14 10.20
N GLU A 123 -2.10 0.68 9.79
CA GLU A 123 -2.77 -0.45 10.44
C GLU A 123 -1.97 -1.76 10.29
N ALA A 124 -1.30 -2.01 9.17
CA ALA A 124 -0.40 -3.15 9.02
C ALA A 124 0.74 -3.13 10.06
N CYS A 125 1.31 -1.95 10.31
CA CYS A 125 2.33 -1.76 11.35
C CYS A 125 1.74 -1.98 12.74
N ALA A 126 0.56 -1.42 13.02
CA ALA A 126 -0.12 -1.61 14.29
C ALA A 126 -0.47 -3.09 14.55
N ARG A 127 -0.83 -3.84 13.50
CA ARG A 127 -1.07 -5.30 13.58
C ARG A 127 0.18 -6.07 13.97
N ALA A 128 1.32 -5.74 13.38
CA ALA A 128 2.60 -6.37 13.73
C ALA A 128 2.95 -6.15 15.21
N VAL A 129 2.84 -4.90 15.67
CA VAL A 129 3.09 -4.54 17.07
C VAL A 129 2.16 -5.29 18.02
N ARG A 130 0.87 -5.43 17.70
CA ARG A 130 -0.09 -6.21 18.51
C ARG A 130 0.24 -7.69 18.59
N ARG A 131 0.94 -8.24 17.59
CA ARG A 131 1.46 -9.62 17.60
C ARG A 131 2.81 -9.74 18.34
N GLY A 132 3.46 -8.62 18.66
CA GLY A 132 4.79 -8.58 19.26
C GLY A 132 5.94 -8.61 18.25
N ASP A 133 5.67 -8.35 16.97
CA ASP A 133 6.68 -8.20 15.94
C ASP A 133 6.93 -6.70 15.66
N ASP A 134 8.20 -6.30 15.52
CA ASP A 134 8.56 -4.91 15.16
C ASP A 134 8.35 -4.59 13.68
N ARG A 135 8.13 -5.62 12.85
CA ARG A 135 8.02 -5.50 11.39
C ARG A 135 6.72 -6.08 10.84
N ALA A 136 6.00 -5.27 10.07
CA ALA A 136 4.82 -5.70 9.35
C ALA A 136 5.18 -6.60 8.15
N ARG A 137 4.36 -7.64 7.96
CA ARG A 137 4.46 -8.59 6.84
C ARG A 137 3.41 -8.26 5.77
N GLY A 138 3.54 -8.83 4.58
CA GLY A 138 2.54 -8.65 3.52
C GLY A 138 1.14 -9.10 3.91
N VAL A 139 1.02 -10.15 4.72
CA VAL A 139 -0.27 -10.62 5.27
C VAL A 139 -0.90 -9.64 6.28
N ASP A 140 -0.10 -8.83 6.97
CA ASP A 140 -0.61 -7.75 7.85
C ASP A 140 -1.24 -6.66 7.00
N LEU A 141 -0.56 -6.25 5.92
CA LEU A 141 -1.09 -5.29 4.96
C LEU A 141 -2.32 -5.85 4.24
N LEU A 142 -2.31 -7.12 3.84
CA LEU A 142 -3.47 -7.76 3.20
C LEU A 142 -4.73 -7.68 4.09
N ALA A 143 -4.60 -7.94 5.39
CA ALA A 143 -5.72 -7.79 6.32
C ALA A 143 -6.19 -6.33 6.47
N ALA A 144 -5.26 -5.37 6.43
CA ALA A 144 -5.60 -3.95 6.51
C ALA A 144 -6.28 -3.43 5.23
N LEU A 145 -5.87 -3.90 4.06
CA LEU A 145 -6.46 -3.51 2.76
C LEU A 145 -7.94 -3.89 2.63
N VAL A 146 -8.41 -4.89 3.39
CA VAL A 146 -9.80 -5.35 3.35
C VAL A 146 -10.68 -4.80 4.49
N ALA A 147 -10.13 -3.93 5.34
CA ALA A 147 -10.83 -3.38 6.49
C ALA A 147 -11.89 -2.34 6.10
N ASP A 148 -11.60 -1.53 5.06
CA ASP A 148 -12.53 -0.51 4.57
C ASP A 148 -13.21 -0.98 3.27
N PRO A 149 -14.56 -1.11 3.22
CA PRO A 149 -15.27 -1.57 2.04
C PRO A 149 -15.18 -0.61 0.84
N GLN A 150 -14.77 0.64 1.04
CA GLN A 150 -14.57 1.62 -0.03
C GLN A 150 -13.19 1.52 -0.70
N ALA A 151 -12.29 0.70 -0.16
CA ALA A 151 -10.99 0.47 -0.77
C ALA A 151 -11.11 -0.17 -2.16
N ARG A 152 -10.31 0.32 -3.12
CA ARG A 152 -10.20 -0.25 -4.46
C ARG A 152 -9.75 -1.70 -4.42
N ALA A 153 -8.91 -2.07 -3.44
CA ALA A 153 -8.54 -3.46 -3.18
C ALA A 153 -9.77 -4.34 -2.92
N VAL A 154 -10.74 -3.87 -2.12
CA VAL A 154 -12.00 -4.59 -1.87
C VAL A 154 -12.83 -4.68 -3.15
N GLU A 155 -12.88 -3.62 -3.96
CA GLU A 155 -13.58 -3.65 -5.25
C GLU A 155 -12.98 -4.69 -6.22
N VAL A 156 -11.66 -4.87 -6.22
CA VAL A 156 -10.96 -5.91 -7.01
C VAL A 156 -11.25 -7.31 -6.47
N LEU A 157 -11.14 -7.49 -5.15
CA LEU A 157 -11.40 -8.78 -4.50
C LEU A 157 -12.83 -9.25 -4.75
N ALA A 158 -13.80 -8.34 -4.65
CA ALA A 158 -15.21 -8.62 -4.92
C ALA A 158 -15.44 -9.12 -6.36
N ARG A 159 -14.75 -8.53 -7.37
CA ARG A 159 -14.84 -9.01 -8.76
C ARG A 159 -14.28 -10.40 -8.95
N ALA A 160 -13.29 -10.79 -8.15
CA ALA A 160 -12.77 -12.16 -8.14
C ALA A 160 -13.55 -13.12 -7.23
N ALA A 161 -14.70 -12.68 -6.69
CA ALA A 161 -15.52 -13.39 -5.71
C ALA A 161 -14.74 -13.77 -4.43
N VAL A 162 -13.90 -12.86 -3.95
CA VAL A 162 -13.15 -12.99 -2.70
C VAL A 162 -13.75 -12.09 -1.63
N GLU A 163 -14.32 -12.71 -0.60
CA GLU A 163 -14.96 -12.01 0.51
C GLU A 163 -13.93 -11.45 1.51
N PRO A 164 -14.01 -10.16 1.90
CA PRO A 164 -13.12 -9.55 2.90
C PRO A 164 -12.99 -10.37 4.19
N ARG A 165 -14.11 -10.90 4.71
CA ARG A 165 -14.12 -11.73 5.92
C ARG A 165 -13.32 -13.02 5.76
N ALA A 166 -13.34 -13.62 4.57
CA ALA A 166 -12.56 -14.81 4.29
C ALA A 166 -11.06 -14.51 4.27
N VAL A 167 -10.67 -13.33 3.77
CA VAL A 167 -9.29 -12.85 3.80
C VAL A 167 -8.82 -12.65 5.25
N THR A 168 -9.57 -11.91 6.07
CA THR A 168 -9.20 -11.69 7.47
C THR A 168 -9.09 -13.00 8.26
N ALA A 169 -10.01 -13.95 8.03
CA ALA A 169 -9.94 -15.27 8.64
C ALA A 169 -8.72 -16.07 8.15
N GLY A 170 -8.37 -15.98 6.87
CA GLY A 170 -7.16 -16.62 6.33
C GLY A 170 -5.88 -16.06 6.93
N VAL A 171 -5.80 -14.72 7.11
CA VAL A 171 -4.66 -14.09 7.79
C VAL A 171 -4.59 -14.52 9.26
N ALA A 172 -5.72 -14.63 9.96
CA ALA A 172 -5.72 -15.11 11.35
C ALA A 172 -5.13 -16.54 11.45
N ARG A 173 -5.58 -17.45 10.59
CA ARG A 173 -5.06 -18.83 10.52
C ARG A 173 -3.58 -18.91 10.17
N TYR A 174 -3.07 -18.00 9.34
CA TYR A 174 -1.65 -17.95 9.02
C TYR A 174 -0.77 -17.73 10.26
N PHE A 175 -1.28 -17.01 11.27
CA PHE A 175 -0.57 -16.76 12.52
C PHE A 175 -0.91 -17.75 13.65
N GLU A 176 -1.84 -18.68 13.42
CA GLU A 176 -2.10 -19.74 14.39
C GLU A 176 -0.91 -20.71 14.44
N PRO A 177 -0.45 -21.11 15.63
CA PRO A 177 0.61 -22.09 15.76
C PRO A 177 0.15 -23.43 15.15
N ALA A 178 1.01 -24.05 14.34
CA ALA A 178 0.79 -25.42 13.90
C ALA A 178 0.69 -26.32 15.15
N SER A 179 -0.49 -26.91 15.36
CA SER A 179 -0.75 -27.86 16.46
C SER A 179 -0.02 -29.17 16.27
#